data_AF-A0A7S0J880-F1
#
_entry.id   AF-A0A7S0J880-F1
#
_cell.length_a   1.000
_cell.length_b   1.000
_cell.length_c   1.000
_cell.angle_alpha   90.00
_cell.angle_beta   90.00
_cell.angle_gamma   90.00
#
_symmetry.space_group_name_H-M   'P 1'
#
loop_
_entity.id
_entity.type
_entity.pdbx_description
1 polymer ?
#
loop_
_entity_poly.entity_id
_entity_poly.type
_entity_poly.pdbx_seq_one_letter_code
_entity_poly.pdbx_strand_id
1 'polypeptide(L)'
;VLFAMEEAASYWSQALTWRTFFCAIASTFTLNLLLSAANGHFGALAHPGLITFGAFLGQDTRKGPFQLFELPLFVLLGVCGGLFGALFNALNRRLTLWRQSTLNGRAGRFSEALLMTVVTALAAFALPLLLPCVDEHAHTRHTGESELAVEMNLLLCGRGRTNTLASLLLSSHEDAIKMLFHDAKAGPVAILAVSALYFLFAFSVGLVTYGLAVPS
;
A
#
# COMPACT_ATOMS: atom_id res chain seq x y z
N VAL A 1 12.67 13.77 -10.19
CA VAL A 1 13.24 14.55 -11.33
C VAL A 1 12.44 14.32 -12.60
N LEU A 2 12.36 13.10 -13.14
CA LEU A 2 11.60 12.80 -14.36
C LEU A 2 10.13 13.23 -14.27
N PHE A 3 9.45 12.92 -13.15
CA PHE A 3 8.09 13.39 -12.89
C PHE A 3 7.93 14.93 -13.02
N ALA A 4 8.89 15.69 -12.49
CA ALA A 4 8.86 17.16 -12.61
C ALA A 4 9.07 17.64 -14.05
N MET A 5 9.76 16.84 -14.89
CA MET A 5 9.92 17.17 -16.31
C MET A 5 8.69 16.77 -17.13
N GLU A 6 8.03 15.67 -16.77
CA GLU A 6 6.80 15.21 -17.44
C GLU A 6 5.62 16.16 -17.18
N GLU A 7 5.43 16.58 -15.93
CA GLU A 7 4.25 17.37 -15.54
C GLU A 7 4.46 18.89 -15.59
N ALA A 8 5.68 19.38 -15.34
CA ALA A 8 5.90 20.81 -15.09
C ALA A 8 6.86 21.50 -16.08
N ALA A 9 7.58 20.77 -16.92
CA ALA A 9 8.54 21.37 -17.86
C ALA A 9 8.02 21.34 -19.30
N SER A 10 7.86 22.53 -19.90
CA SER A 10 7.46 22.67 -21.31
C SER A 10 8.63 22.58 -22.28
N TYR A 11 9.86 22.75 -21.79
CA TYR A 11 11.09 22.65 -22.56
C TYR A 11 12.22 22.03 -21.73
N TRP A 12 13.16 21.38 -22.40
CA TRP A 12 14.29 20.72 -21.74
C TRP A 12 15.37 21.74 -21.36
N SER A 13 15.69 21.84 -20.07
CA SER A 13 16.78 22.68 -19.56
C SER A 13 17.77 21.85 -18.75
N GLN A 14 19.02 21.78 -19.20
CA GLN A 14 20.07 21.03 -18.53
C GLN A 14 20.37 21.60 -17.12
N ALA A 15 20.38 22.93 -16.99
CA ALA A 15 20.62 23.58 -15.70
C ALA A 15 19.50 23.27 -14.68
N LEU A 16 18.24 23.26 -15.11
CA LEU A 16 17.11 22.90 -14.25
C LEU A 16 17.15 21.42 -13.85
N THR A 17 17.50 20.55 -14.80
CA THR A 17 17.64 19.10 -14.56
C THR A 17 18.71 18.85 -13.49
N TRP A 18 19.86 19.53 -13.57
CA TRP A 18 20.93 19.36 -12.60
C TRP A 18 20.53 19.86 -11.19
N ARG A 19 19.85 21.00 -11.10
CA ARG A 19 19.38 21.55 -9.82
C ARG A 19 18.35 20.65 -9.14
N THR A 20 17.38 20.15 -9.91
CA THR A 20 16.34 19.24 -9.38
C THR A 20 16.91 17.89 -9.00
N PHE A 21 17.90 17.39 -9.74
CA PHE A 21 18.63 16.16 -9.41
C PHE A 21 19.42 16.30 -8.11
N PHE A 22 20.20 17.37 -7.96
CA PHE A 22 20.93 17.65 -6.73
C PHE A 22 19.99 17.76 -5.52
N CYS A 23 18.88 18.49 -5.67
CA CYS A 23 17.87 18.62 -4.61
C CYS A 23 17.27 17.26 -4.22
N ALA A 24 16.94 16.41 -5.19
CA ALA A 24 16.41 15.07 -4.93
C ALA A 24 17.42 14.20 -4.15
N ILE A 25 18.69 14.18 -4.56
CA ILE A 25 19.75 13.42 -3.85
C ILE A 25 19.91 13.96 -2.43
N ALA A 26 20.04 15.28 -2.27
CA ALA A 26 20.20 15.90 -0.97
C ALA A 26 19.03 15.55 -0.03
N SER A 27 17.79 15.60 -0.52
CA SER A 27 16.60 15.23 0.25
C SER A 27 16.58 13.75 0.66
N THR A 28 16.96 12.83 -0.24
CA THR A 28 17.02 11.40 0.11
C THR A 28 18.12 11.11 1.14
N PHE A 29 19.27 11.78 1.00
CA PHE A 29 20.38 11.65 1.93
C PHE A 29 20.02 12.18 3.32
N THR A 30 19.42 13.37 3.40
CA THR A 30 19.01 13.96 4.68
C THR A 30 17.95 13.12 5.38
N LEU A 31 16.95 12.62 4.65
CA LEU A 31 15.94 11.73 5.20
C LEU A 31 16.56 10.44 5.76
N ASN A 32 17.42 9.78 4.99
CA ASN A 32 18.04 8.53 5.40
C ASN A 32 18.94 8.74 6.63
N LEU A 33 19.72 9.83 6.67
CA LEU A 33 20.56 10.19 7.83
C LEU A 33 19.73 10.44 9.10
N LEU A 34 18.64 11.20 8.99
CA LEU A 34 17.77 11.50 10.13
C LEU A 34 17.02 10.27 10.62
N LEU A 35 16.52 9.43 9.71
CA LEU A 35 15.81 8.20 10.07
C LEU A 35 16.77 7.16 10.69
N SER A 36 17.98 7.05 10.16
CA SER A 36 19.07 6.25 10.71
C SER A 36 19.46 6.70 12.13
N ALA A 37 19.50 8.02 12.37
CA ALA A 37 19.73 8.58 13.71
C ALA A 37 18.57 8.26 14.67
N ALA A 38 17.32 8.45 14.22
CA ALA A 38 16.12 8.21 15.03
C ALA A 38 15.96 6.73 15.43
N ASN A 39 16.32 5.80 14.52
CA ASN A 39 16.27 4.37 14.77
C ASN A 39 17.48 3.83 15.55
N GLY A 40 18.37 4.71 16.06
CA GLY A 40 19.52 4.33 16.90
C GLY A 40 20.70 3.69 16.17
N HIS A 41 20.68 3.66 14.83
CA HIS A 41 21.72 3.06 14.00
C HIS A 41 22.35 4.10 13.08
N PHE A 42 22.95 5.14 13.66
CA PHE A 42 23.53 6.26 12.91
C PHE A 42 24.56 5.80 11.89
N GLY A 43 24.36 6.16 10.62
CA GLY A 43 25.23 5.76 9.49
C GLY A 43 24.76 4.53 8.73
N ALA A 44 23.72 3.83 9.21
CA ALA A 44 23.07 2.75 8.45
C ALA A 44 22.13 3.35 7.39
N LEU A 45 22.64 3.51 6.16
CA LEU A 45 21.89 4.09 5.03
C LEU A 45 20.89 3.10 4.38
N ALA A 46 20.19 2.32 5.19
CA ALA A 46 19.32 1.23 4.74
C ALA A 46 17.93 1.68 4.26
N HIS A 47 17.53 2.93 4.50
CA HIS A 47 16.19 3.44 4.20
C HIS A 47 16.24 4.56 3.15
N PRO A 48 16.22 4.22 1.85
CA PRO A 48 16.32 5.22 0.77
C PRO A 48 15.07 6.12 0.65
N GLY A 49 13.97 5.76 1.30
CA GLY A 49 12.72 6.52 1.31
C GLY A 49 11.85 6.15 2.50
N LEU A 50 10.64 6.72 2.56
CA LEU A 50 9.66 6.40 3.60
C LEU A 50 9.18 4.94 3.48
N ILE A 51 8.91 4.50 2.24
CA ILE A 51 8.52 3.13 1.90
C ILE A 51 9.70 2.39 1.30
N THR A 52 10.05 1.23 1.86
CA THR A 52 11.05 0.31 1.29
C THR A 52 10.39 -1.00 0.89
N PHE A 53 10.47 -1.41 -0.38
CA PHE A 53 9.85 -2.66 -0.86
C PHE A 53 10.63 -3.94 -0.51
N GLY A 54 11.72 -3.83 0.25
CA GLY A 54 12.62 -4.94 0.54
C GLY A 54 13.46 -5.33 -0.69
N ALA A 55 14.15 -6.47 -0.57
CA ALA A 55 15.03 -6.96 -1.62
C ALA A 55 14.36 -8.11 -2.37
N PHE A 56 14.26 -7.99 -3.70
CA PHE A 56 13.74 -9.03 -4.59
C PHE A 56 14.84 -10.02 -5.02
N LEU A 57 15.65 -10.50 -4.07
CA LEU A 57 16.87 -11.29 -4.33
C LEU A 57 16.64 -12.82 -4.40
N GLY A 58 15.40 -13.26 -4.60
CA GLY A 58 14.97 -14.65 -4.35
C GLY A 58 14.95 -15.63 -5.52
N GLN A 59 15.30 -15.25 -6.76
CA GLN A 59 15.32 -16.17 -7.89
C GLN A 59 16.75 -16.52 -8.31
N ASP A 60 17.01 -17.83 -8.44
CA ASP A 60 18.26 -18.43 -8.90
C ASP A 60 18.94 -17.54 -9.96
N THR A 61 20.11 -16.99 -9.64
CA THR A 61 20.93 -16.11 -10.52
C THR A 61 21.29 -16.72 -11.88
N ARG A 62 20.93 -17.99 -12.14
CA ARG A 62 21.10 -18.68 -13.43
C ARG A 62 19.89 -18.59 -14.36
N LYS A 63 18.69 -18.28 -13.84
CA LYS A 63 17.49 -18.01 -14.63
C LYS A 63 17.15 -16.53 -14.38
N GLY A 64 17.02 -15.73 -15.44
CA GLY A 64 16.57 -14.35 -15.27
C GLY A 64 15.28 -14.28 -14.44
N PRO A 65 15.01 -13.17 -13.74
CA PRO A 65 13.88 -13.06 -12.81
C PRO A 65 12.51 -13.28 -13.49
N PHE A 66 12.44 -13.14 -14.81
CA PHE A 66 11.25 -13.40 -15.61
C PHE A 66 11.64 -14.11 -16.91
N GLN A 67 10.72 -14.91 -17.43
CA GLN A 67 10.88 -15.58 -18.71
C GLN A 67 10.10 -14.82 -19.81
N LEU A 68 10.57 -14.88 -21.06
CA LEU A 68 9.96 -14.11 -22.16
C LEU A 68 8.47 -14.43 -22.36
N PHE A 69 8.05 -15.67 -22.09
CA PHE A 69 6.64 -16.08 -22.20
C PHE A 69 5.73 -15.48 -21.13
N GLU A 70 6.28 -14.87 -20.07
CA GLU A 70 5.52 -14.20 -19.01
C GLU A 70 5.19 -12.75 -19.38
N LEU A 71 5.86 -12.17 -20.38
CA LEU A 71 5.61 -10.79 -20.81
C LEU A 71 4.15 -10.53 -21.24
N PRO A 72 3.47 -11.41 -22.01
CA PRO A 72 2.06 -11.23 -22.33
C PRO A 72 1.16 -11.17 -21.08
N LEU A 73 1.50 -11.90 -20.01
CA LEU A 73 0.77 -11.83 -18.75
C LEU A 73 0.96 -10.49 -18.05
N PHE A 74 2.16 -9.91 -18.10
CA PHE A 74 2.41 -8.56 -17.58
C PHE A 74 1.69 -7.48 -18.37
N VAL A 75 1.59 -7.62 -19.69
CA VAL A 75 0.78 -6.72 -20.52
C VAL A 75 -0.70 -6.82 -20.13
N LEU A 76 -1.24 -8.03 -19.96
CA LEU A 76 -2.62 -8.23 -19.51
C LEU A 76 -2.85 -7.59 -18.14
N LEU A 77 -1.92 -7.77 -17.18
CA LEU A 77 -1.97 -7.13 -15.87
C LEU A 77 -2.01 -5.60 -15.99
N GLY A 78 -1.19 -5.02 -16.88
CA GLY A 78 -1.18 -3.58 -17.16
C GLY A 78 -2.49 -3.08 -17.74
N VAL A 79 -3.11 -3.83 -18.66
CA VAL A 79 -4.44 -3.50 -19.22
C VAL A 79 -5.51 -3.55 -18.14
N CYS A 80 -5.53 -4.59 -17.31
CA CYS A 80 -6.46 -4.70 -16.18
C CYS A 80 -6.28 -3.54 -15.19
N GLY A 81 -5.03 -3.22 -14.82
CA GLY A 81 -4.71 -2.09 -13.95
C GLY A 81 -5.17 -0.74 -14.52
N GLY A 82 -4.96 -0.52 -15.82
CA GLY A 82 -5.44 0.67 -16.53
C GLY A 82 -6.97 0.79 -16.53
N LEU A 83 -7.68 -0.33 -16.73
CA LEU A 83 -9.15 -0.36 -16.69
C LEU A 83 -9.69 -0.06 -15.28
N PHE A 84 -9.11 -0.67 -14.24
CA PHE A 84 -9.48 -0.38 -12.85
C PHE A 84 -9.16 1.07 -12.46
N GLY A 85 -8.04 1.63 -12.93
CA GLY A 85 -7.70 3.04 -12.73
C GLY A 85 -8.69 3.99 -13.42
N ALA A 86 -9.08 3.69 -14.66
CA ALA A 86 -10.09 4.46 -15.38
C ALA A 86 -11.46 4.40 -14.68
N LEU A 87 -11.85 3.22 -14.19
CA LEU A 87 -13.06 3.02 -13.40
C LEU A 87 -13.02 3.84 -12.10
N PHE A 88 -11.89 3.79 -11.37
CA PHE A 88 -11.69 4.56 -10.15
C PHE A 88 -11.88 6.06 -10.39
N ASN A 89 -11.27 6.61 -11.44
CA ASN A 89 -11.40 8.01 -11.80
C ASN A 89 -12.84 8.39 -12.20
N ALA A 90 -13.52 7.53 -12.98
CA ALA A 90 -14.91 7.77 -13.38
C ALA A 90 -15.87 7.79 -12.18
N LEU A 91 -15.71 6.84 -11.26
CA LEU A 91 -16.48 6.76 -10.02
C LEU A 91 -16.18 7.95 -9.10
N ASN A 92 -14.90 8.30 -8.91
CA ASN A 92 -14.49 9.44 -8.10
C ASN A 92 -15.04 10.75 -8.65
N ARG A 93 -15.02 10.94 -9.97
CA ARG A 93 -15.63 12.13 -10.58
C ARG A 93 -17.11 12.24 -10.22
N ARG A 94 -17.86 11.14 -10.32
CA ARG A 94 -19.29 11.12 -9.98
C ARG A 94 -19.52 11.38 -8.48
N LEU A 95 -18.71 10.78 -7.62
CA LEU A 95 -18.78 10.99 -6.17
C LEU A 95 -18.47 12.44 -5.80
N THR A 96 -17.44 13.03 -6.40
CA THR A 96 -17.06 14.43 -6.18
C THR A 96 -18.16 15.40 -6.62
N LEU A 97 -18.77 15.19 -7.78
CA LEU A 97 -19.91 16.02 -8.21
C LEU A 97 -21.10 15.91 -7.25
N TRP A 98 -21.37 14.71 -6.73
CA TRP A 98 -22.40 14.50 -5.71
C TRP A 98 -22.06 15.17 -4.38
N ARG A 99 -20.81 15.12 -3.93
CA ARG A 99 -20.32 15.83 -2.72
C ARG A 99 -20.48 17.33 -2.86
N GLN A 100 -20.13 17.88 -4.02
CA GLN A 100 -20.26 19.32 -4.29
C GLN A 100 -21.71 19.79 -4.26
N SER A 101 -22.66 18.99 -4.76
CA SER A 101 -24.08 19.36 -4.77
C SER A 101 -24.79 19.14 -3.42
N THR A 102 -24.46 18.05 -2.71
CA THR A 102 -25.21 17.59 -1.52
C THR A 102 -24.53 17.97 -0.21
N LEU A 103 -23.19 17.97 -0.15
CA LEU A 103 -22.39 18.10 1.07
C LEU A 103 -21.55 19.39 1.06
N ASN A 104 -22.16 20.50 0.63
CA ASN A 104 -21.43 21.77 0.52
C ASN A 104 -21.16 22.45 1.89
N GLY A 105 -21.79 21.99 2.97
CA GLY A 105 -21.62 22.55 4.32
C GLY A 105 -20.41 22.00 5.09
N ARG A 106 -19.78 22.83 5.92
CA ARG A 106 -18.65 22.42 6.80
C ARG A 106 -19.03 21.25 7.72
N ALA A 107 -20.22 21.32 8.33
CA ALA A 107 -20.72 20.25 9.20
C ALA A 107 -20.95 18.94 8.42
N GLY A 108 -21.46 19.03 7.18
CA GLY A 108 -21.67 17.86 6.31
C GLY A 108 -20.36 17.15 5.94
N ARG A 109 -19.32 17.92 5.60
CA ARG A 109 -17.99 17.36 5.30
C ARG A 109 -17.34 16.71 6.52
N PHE A 110 -17.50 17.31 7.70
CA PHE A 110 -17.01 16.72 8.95
C PHE A 110 -17.76 15.43 9.31
N SER A 111 -19.10 15.44 9.23
CA SER A 111 -19.91 14.25 9.51
C SER A 111 -19.63 13.13 8.51
N GLU A 112 -19.36 13.45 7.25
CA GLU A 112 -18.96 12.47 6.24
C GLU A 112 -17.61 11.84 6.62
N ALA A 113 -16.60 12.65 6.94
CA ALA A 113 -15.30 12.13 7.35
C ALA A 113 -15.41 11.23 8.60
N LEU A 114 -16.18 11.66 9.61
CA LEU A 114 -16.42 10.87 10.82
C LEU A 114 -17.17 9.56 10.53
N LEU A 115 -18.19 9.60 9.66
CA LEU A 115 -18.93 8.40 9.27
C LEU A 115 -18.00 7.42 8.56
N MET A 116 -17.18 7.90 7.62
CA MET A 116 -16.28 7.05 6.86
C MET A 116 -15.21 6.43 7.74
N THR A 117 -14.64 7.15 8.71
CA THR A 117 -13.65 6.57 9.64
C THR A 117 -14.26 5.47 10.52
N VAL A 118 -15.50 5.67 11.01
CA VAL A 118 -16.19 4.64 11.80
C VAL A 118 -16.50 3.42 10.94
N VAL A 119 -17.01 3.62 9.72
CA VAL A 119 -17.34 2.52 8.80
C VAL A 119 -16.08 1.74 8.39
N THR A 120 -14.98 2.42 8.06
CA THR A 120 -13.74 1.74 7.68
C THR A 120 -13.13 0.96 8.85
N ALA A 121 -13.14 1.52 10.07
CA ALA A 121 -12.65 0.85 11.27
C ALA A 121 -13.50 -0.40 11.61
N LEU A 122 -14.83 -0.27 11.57
CA LEU A 122 -15.74 -1.40 11.79
C LEU A 122 -15.56 -2.49 10.75
N ALA A 123 -15.44 -2.12 9.47
CA ALA A 123 -15.25 -3.08 8.40
C ALA A 123 -13.87 -3.78 8.49
N ALA A 124 -12.82 -3.04 8.83
CA ALA A 124 -11.48 -3.60 9.05
C ALA A 124 -11.46 -4.62 10.21
N PHE A 125 -12.28 -4.41 11.24
CA PHE A 125 -12.42 -5.35 12.35
C PHE A 125 -13.34 -6.54 12.03
N ALA A 126 -14.47 -6.29 11.36
CA ALA A 126 -15.49 -7.30 11.09
C ALA A 126 -15.09 -8.28 9.99
N LEU A 127 -14.40 -7.82 8.95
CA LEU A 127 -14.11 -8.63 7.76
C LEU A 127 -13.18 -9.83 8.08
N PRO A 128 -12.13 -9.69 8.91
CA PRO A 128 -11.33 -10.83 9.32
C PRO A 128 -12.10 -11.88 10.14
N LEU A 129 -13.13 -11.50 10.91
CA LEU A 129 -13.93 -12.46 11.71
C LEU A 129 -14.68 -13.48 10.84
N LEU A 130 -14.90 -13.17 9.57
CA LEU A 130 -15.64 -14.03 8.64
C LEU A 130 -14.75 -15.10 7.96
N LEU A 131 -13.43 -15.02 8.12
CA LEU A 131 -12.46 -15.91 7.45
C LEU A 131 -11.83 -16.90 8.42
N PRO A 132 -11.53 -18.13 7.95
CA PRO A 132 -10.88 -19.14 8.78
C PRO A 132 -9.42 -18.76 9.07
N CYS A 133 -8.97 -19.10 10.27
CA CYS A 133 -7.57 -19.00 10.66
C CYS A 133 -6.71 -20.04 9.95
N VAL A 134 -5.49 -19.66 9.59
CA VAL A 134 -4.48 -20.54 8.98
C VAL A 134 -3.37 -20.81 9.99
N ASP A 135 -2.81 -22.02 10.01
CA ASP A 135 -1.70 -22.36 10.89
C ASP A 135 -0.44 -21.57 10.50
N GLU A 136 0.20 -20.94 11.48
CA GLU A 136 1.40 -20.13 11.29
C GLU A 136 2.58 -21.07 11.01
N HIS A 137 3.14 -21.02 9.80
CA HIS A 137 4.39 -21.72 9.52
C HIS A 137 5.55 -21.02 10.21
N ALA A 138 6.32 -21.79 10.98
CA ALA A 138 7.14 -21.39 12.13
C ALA A 138 8.32 -20.39 11.92
N HIS A 139 8.31 -19.49 10.94
CA HIS A 139 9.48 -18.62 10.68
C HIS A 139 9.24 -17.18 10.23
N THR A 140 8.04 -16.62 10.29
CA THR A 140 7.85 -15.22 9.89
C THR A 140 7.08 -14.41 10.93
N ARG A 141 7.75 -14.12 12.07
CA ARG A 141 7.50 -12.84 12.73
C ARG A 141 7.95 -11.76 11.77
N HIS A 142 7.01 -11.15 11.06
CA HIS A 142 7.30 -10.00 10.22
C HIS A 142 7.69 -8.84 11.14
N THR A 143 8.96 -8.43 11.07
CA THR A 143 9.45 -7.19 11.68
C THR A 143 8.68 -6.02 11.05
N GLY A 144 7.63 -5.55 11.73
CA GLY A 144 6.70 -4.54 11.19
C GLY A 144 5.22 -4.84 11.39
N GLU A 145 4.84 -5.99 11.97
CA GLU A 145 3.44 -6.15 12.41
C GLU A 145 3.10 -5.17 13.53
N SER A 146 2.03 -4.39 13.32
CA SER A 146 1.44 -3.54 14.34
C SER A 146 1.07 -4.38 15.57
N GLU A 147 1.33 -3.87 16.78
CA GLU A 147 0.94 -4.53 18.04
C GLU A 147 -0.56 -4.91 18.02
N LEU A 148 -1.38 -4.07 17.39
CA LEU A 148 -2.81 -4.30 17.19
C LEU A 148 -3.10 -5.54 16.32
N ALA A 149 -2.33 -5.75 15.25
CA ALA A 149 -2.50 -6.91 14.37
C ALA A 149 -2.12 -8.21 15.10
N VAL A 150 -1.05 -8.17 15.89
CA VAL A 150 -0.58 -9.31 16.69
C VAL A 150 -1.59 -9.67 17.78
N GLU A 151 -2.08 -8.68 18.52
CA GLU A 151 -3.05 -8.89 19.60
C GLU A 151 -4.39 -9.39 19.05
N MET A 152 -4.84 -8.85 17.92
CA MET A 152 -6.07 -9.29 17.27
C MET A 152 -5.97 -10.71 16.71
N ASN A 153 -4.85 -11.08 16.09
CA ASN A 153 -4.61 -12.45 15.66
C ASN A 153 -4.62 -13.43 16.83
N LEU A 154 -4.00 -13.06 17.96
CA LEU A 154 -4.01 -13.86 19.18
C LEU A 154 -5.44 -14.05 19.74
N LEU A 155 -6.27 -13.01 19.67
CA LEU A 155 -7.65 -13.02 20.16
C LEU A 155 -8.61 -13.83 19.26
N LEU A 156 -8.45 -13.76 17.94
CA LEU A 156 -9.31 -14.48 16.98
C LEU A 156 -8.93 -15.96 16.83
N CYS A 157 -7.62 -16.25 16.75
CA CYS A 157 -7.14 -17.55 16.27
C CYS A 157 -6.38 -18.37 17.32
N GLY A 158 -6.00 -17.76 18.45
CA GLY A 158 -5.16 -18.40 19.46
C GLY A 158 -3.69 -18.46 19.05
N ARG A 159 -2.86 -19.15 19.85
CA ARG A 159 -1.41 -19.23 19.62
C ARG A 159 -1.08 -20.15 18.43
N GLY A 160 -0.22 -19.68 17.53
CA GLY A 160 0.29 -20.46 16.40
C GLY A 160 -0.63 -20.51 15.18
N ARG A 161 -1.66 -19.66 15.15
CA ARG A 161 -2.56 -19.46 14.01
C ARG A 161 -2.71 -17.99 13.72
N THR A 162 -2.74 -17.63 12.44
CA THR A 162 -2.89 -16.24 12.00
C THR A 162 -4.06 -16.12 11.04
N ASN A 163 -4.68 -14.95 11.05
CA ASN A 163 -5.63 -14.55 10.04
C ASN A 163 -4.90 -13.61 9.07
N THR A 164 -4.63 -14.12 7.86
CA THR A 164 -3.87 -13.38 6.85
C THR A 164 -4.53 -12.06 6.46
N LEU A 165 -5.87 -12.00 6.43
CA LEU A 165 -6.58 -10.76 6.18
C LEU A 165 -6.46 -9.77 7.34
N ALA A 166 -6.50 -10.24 8.59
CA ALA A 166 -6.32 -9.37 9.76
C ALA A 166 -4.92 -8.73 9.75
N SER A 167 -3.88 -9.51 9.47
CA SER A 167 -2.52 -8.99 9.33
C SER A 167 -2.42 -7.95 8.21
N LEU A 168 -3.07 -8.15 7.06
CA LEU A 168 -3.06 -7.19 5.95
C LEU A 168 -3.85 -5.90 6.24
N LEU A 169 -5.00 -5.99 6.92
CA LEU A 169 -5.86 -4.83 7.18
C LEU A 169 -5.42 -3.98 8.37
N LEU A 170 -4.77 -4.58 9.37
CA LEU A 170 -4.39 -3.92 10.62
C LEU A 170 -2.90 -3.56 10.68
N SER A 171 -2.09 -4.02 9.72
CA SER A 171 -0.73 -3.54 9.54
C SER A 171 -0.70 -2.18 8.84
N SER A 172 0.47 -1.54 8.85
CA SER A 172 0.67 -0.36 8.02
C SER A 172 0.53 -0.73 6.54
N HIS A 173 0.01 0.18 5.71
CA HIS A 173 -0.11 -0.07 4.26
C HIS A 173 1.24 -0.43 3.62
N GLU A 174 2.33 0.10 4.16
CA GLU A 174 3.69 -0.21 3.70
C GLU A 174 4.08 -1.66 3.99
N ASP A 175 3.78 -2.14 5.20
CA ASP A 175 4.08 -3.51 5.61
C ASP A 175 3.14 -4.50 4.95
N ALA A 176 1.88 -4.15 4.73
CA ALA A 176 0.94 -4.95 3.93
C ALA A 176 1.46 -5.17 2.50
N ILE A 177 2.05 -4.14 1.86
CA ILE A 177 2.67 -4.28 0.54
C ILE A 177 3.90 -5.20 0.60
N LYS A 178 4.76 -5.08 1.63
CA LYS A 178 5.91 -5.97 1.81
C LYS A 178 5.47 -7.41 2.03
N MET A 179 4.45 -7.64 2.85
CA MET A 179 3.88 -8.96 3.07
C MET A 179 3.38 -9.55 1.75
N LEU A 180 2.66 -8.78 0.94
CA LEU A 180 2.17 -9.25 -0.35
C LEU A 180 3.29 -9.59 -1.35
N PHE A 181 4.42 -8.87 -1.31
CA PHE A 181 5.56 -9.14 -2.19
C PHE A 181 6.45 -10.29 -1.73
N HIS A 182 6.55 -10.55 -0.43
CA HIS A 182 7.52 -11.49 0.14
C HIS A 182 6.90 -12.73 0.80
N ASP A 183 5.56 -12.85 0.85
CA ASP A 183 4.88 -14.04 1.38
C ASP A 183 4.93 -15.20 0.38
N ALA A 184 5.95 -16.05 0.54
CA ALA A 184 6.31 -17.08 -0.42
C ALA A 184 5.60 -18.44 -0.20
N LYS A 185 4.68 -18.59 0.78
CA LYS A 185 4.31 -19.94 1.27
C LYS A 185 2.84 -20.25 1.55
N ALA A 186 1.89 -19.36 1.31
CA ALA A 186 0.48 -19.72 1.41
C ALA A 186 -0.05 -20.42 0.13
N GLY A 187 -1.09 -21.25 0.26
CA GLY A 187 -1.65 -22.01 -0.86
C GLY A 187 -2.27 -21.10 -1.94
N PRO A 188 -2.16 -21.45 -3.24
CA PRO A 188 -2.43 -20.52 -4.35
C PRO A 188 -3.86 -19.98 -4.39
N VAL A 189 -4.86 -20.79 -3.98
CA VAL A 189 -6.27 -20.40 -4.03
C VAL A 189 -6.65 -19.51 -2.83
N ALA A 190 -6.13 -19.81 -1.65
CA ALA A 190 -6.40 -19.03 -0.44
C ALA A 190 -5.76 -17.64 -0.50
N ILE A 191 -4.52 -17.54 -1.01
CA ILE A 191 -3.85 -16.24 -1.25
C ILE A 191 -4.65 -15.41 -2.25
N LEU A 192 -5.07 -16.00 -3.37
CA LEU A 192 -5.80 -15.25 -4.41
C LEU A 192 -7.12 -14.70 -3.86
N ALA A 193 -7.86 -15.50 -3.10
CA ALA A 193 -9.12 -15.07 -2.50
C ALA A 193 -8.92 -13.94 -1.47
N VAL A 194 -7.94 -14.09 -0.57
CA VAL A 194 -7.63 -13.07 0.45
C VAL A 194 -7.10 -11.78 -0.18
N SER A 195 -6.21 -11.87 -1.17
CA SER A 195 -5.66 -10.70 -1.87
C SER A 195 -6.72 -10.00 -2.73
N ALA A 196 -7.62 -10.74 -3.38
CA ALA A 196 -8.76 -10.16 -4.08
C ALA A 196 -9.71 -9.44 -3.12
N LEU A 197 -9.99 -10.02 -1.96
CA LEU A 197 -10.83 -9.40 -0.93
C LEU A 197 -10.18 -8.13 -0.36
N TYR A 198 -8.88 -8.18 -0.06
CA TYR A 198 -8.10 -7.02 0.36
C TYR A 198 -8.11 -5.93 -0.73
N PHE A 199 -7.92 -6.30 -2.00
CA PHE A 199 -7.99 -5.36 -3.12
C PHE A 199 -9.36 -4.68 -3.21
N LEU A 200 -10.46 -5.43 -3.14
CA LEU A 200 -11.81 -4.87 -3.18
C LEU A 200 -12.07 -3.93 -2.00
N PHE A 201 -11.64 -4.32 -0.81
CA PHE A 201 -11.71 -3.47 0.38
C PHE A 201 -10.91 -2.18 0.17
N ALA A 202 -9.63 -2.26 -0.12
CA ALA A 202 -8.74 -1.11 -0.31
C ALA A 202 -9.20 -0.21 -1.47
N PHE A 203 -9.67 -0.78 -2.58
CA PHE A 203 -10.22 -0.04 -3.71
C PHE A 203 -11.47 0.75 -3.31
N SER A 204 -12.40 0.11 -2.60
CA SER A 204 -13.63 0.77 -2.14
C SER A 204 -13.36 1.86 -1.11
N VAL A 205 -12.48 1.60 -0.15
CA VAL A 205 -12.08 2.58 0.87
C VAL A 205 -11.36 3.75 0.20
N GLY A 206 -10.37 3.50 -0.65
CA GLY A 206 -9.63 4.53 -1.37
C GLY A 206 -10.53 5.40 -2.25
N LEU A 207 -11.55 4.80 -2.89
CA LEU A 207 -12.52 5.54 -3.70
C LEU A 207 -13.32 6.52 -2.84
N VAL A 208 -13.76 6.07 -1.68
CA VAL A 208 -14.57 6.91 -0.80
C VAL A 208 -13.71 7.95 -0.08
N THR A 209 -12.48 7.63 0.31
CA THR A 209 -11.64 8.53 1.13
C THR A 209 -10.93 9.63 0.34
N TYR A 210 -10.61 9.43 -0.95
CA TYR A 210 -9.80 10.37 -1.75
C TYR A 210 -10.35 11.81 -1.80
N GLY A 211 -11.68 11.97 -1.82
CA GLY A 211 -12.32 13.29 -1.91
C GLY A 211 -12.82 13.85 -0.57
N LEU A 212 -12.40 13.29 0.57
CA LEU A 212 -12.77 13.80 1.89
C LEU A 212 -12.03 15.10 2.20
N ALA A 213 -12.58 15.90 3.11
CA ALA A 213 -11.97 17.16 3.55
C ALA A 213 -10.86 16.94 4.60
N VAL A 214 -9.92 16.03 4.32
CA VAL A 214 -8.79 15.65 5.18
C VAL A 214 -7.53 15.61 4.30
N PRO A 215 -6.37 16.11 4.75
CA PRO A 215 -5.12 15.90 4.03
C PRO A 215 -4.79 14.40 4.00
N SER A 216 -4.77 13.82 2.82
CA SER A 216 -4.52 12.40 2.56
C SER A 216 -3.49 12.23 1.45
#